data_AF-A0A2Z6RAF3-F1
#
_entry.id   AF-A0A2Z6RAF3-F1
#
_cell.length_a   1.000
_cell.length_b   1.000
_cell.length_c   1.000
_cell.angle_alpha   90.00
_cell.angle_beta   90.00
_cell.angle_gamma   90.00
#
_symmetry.space_group_name_H-M   'P 1'
#
loop_
_entity.id
_entity.type
_entity.pdbx_description
1 polymer ?
#
loop_
_entity_poly.entity_id
_entity_poly.type
_entity_poly.pdbx_seq_one_letter_code
_entity_poly.pdbx_strand_id
1 'polypeptide(L)'
;MFRADTRATSNSINVSNSYMIDTVYLYIETILGNNHGIIDVDVPPVVNQPKNENQDLKDLLIFLWDSLIEATNPKKVILIGAGRGCRSLAGLINERDYSIMEKVVCTIMIPGPNEVPSVSKRTDLSTWYQSNANVLLPANHPFWEKKIKREHGTCSKIEDLNNMPVQDMLVHLHNDMFSHINQILVSGGPVNSSNEERNN
;
A
#
# COMPACT_ATOMS: atom_id res chain seq x y z
N MET A 1 7.30 14.65 4.75
CA MET A 1 8.69 14.96 4.32
C MET A 1 9.04 16.37 4.75
N PHE A 2 10.18 16.55 5.41
CA PHE A 2 10.69 17.88 5.76
C PHE A 2 11.56 18.43 4.61
N ARG A 3 11.22 19.60 4.08
CA ARG A 3 12.11 20.35 3.18
C ARG A 3 12.85 21.40 3.98
N ALA A 4 14.16 21.21 4.09
CA ALA A 4 15.05 22.11 4.79
C ALA A 4 15.69 23.10 3.82
N ASP A 5 15.49 24.40 4.05
CA ASP A 5 16.39 25.42 3.52
C ASP A 5 17.65 25.41 4.39
N THR A 6 18.83 25.19 3.80
CA THR A 6 20.08 25.06 4.55
C THR A 6 21.11 26.06 4.06
N ARG A 7 21.85 26.65 5.00
CA ARG A 7 23.01 27.47 4.66
C ARG A 7 24.14 26.57 4.14
N ALA A 8 24.55 26.78 2.89
CA ALA A 8 25.56 25.96 2.23
C ALA A 8 26.91 25.87 2.97
N THR A 9 27.27 26.90 3.74
CA THR A 9 28.56 26.96 4.45
C THR A 9 28.57 26.25 5.80
N SER A 10 27.41 26.03 6.41
CA SER A 10 27.31 25.51 7.79
C SER A 10 26.35 24.35 7.94
N ASN A 11 25.59 23.99 6.90
CA ASN A 11 24.46 23.07 6.95
C ASN A 11 23.41 23.43 8.01
N SER A 12 23.41 24.68 8.50
CA SER A 12 22.42 25.13 9.48
C SER A 12 21.09 25.34 8.78
N ILE A 13 20.03 24.79 9.36
CA ILE A 13 18.66 24.89 8.85
C ILE A 13 18.13 26.30 9.09
N ASN A 14 17.61 26.93 8.02
CA ASN A 14 16.84 28.15 8.09
C ASN A 14 15.37 27.80 8.36
N VAL A 15 14.98 27.84 9.62
CA VAL A 15 13.64 27.42 10.08
C VAL A 15 12.54 28.20 9.36
N SER A 16 12.71 29.51 9.15
CA SER A 16 11.68 30.36 8.52
C SER A 16 11.36 30.00 7.07
N ASN A 17 12.30 29.35 6.38
CA ASN A 17 12.16 28.92 4.99
C ASN A 17 12.03 27.41 4.84
N SER A 18 12.06 26.68 5.95
CA SER A 18 11.90 25.22 5.97
C SER A 18 10.44 24.87 6.27
N TYR A 19 9.92 23.84 5.62
CA TYR A 19 8.52 23.46 5.77
C TYR A 19 8.33 21.95 5.71
N MET A 20 7.24 21.48 6.33
CA MET A 20 6.82 20.09 6.29
C MET A 20 5.77 19.90 5.21
N ILE A 21 6.02 18.96 4.30
CA ILE A 21 5.05 18.47 3.34
C ILE A 21 4.46 17.19 3.91
N ASP A 22 3.18 17.22 4.28
CA ASP A 22 2.45 16.04 4.71
C ASP A 22 1.40 15.65 3.67
N THR A 23 1.78 14.71 2.80
CA THR A 23 0.90 14.16 1.78
C THR A 23 -0.17 13.25 2.39
N VAL A 24 0.10 12.61 3.53
CA VAL A 24 -0.81 11.64 4.14
C VAL A 24 -2.02 12.35 4.73
N TYR A 25 -1.86 13.62 5.13
CA TYR A 25 -2.98 14.47 5.56
C TYR A 25 -4.16 14.48 4.58
N LEU A 26 -3.91 14.55 3.27
CA LEU A 26 -4.94 14.51 2.23
C LEU A 26 -5.76 13.20 2.27
N TYR A 27 -5.09 12.08 2.54
CA TYR A 27 -5.73 10.78 2.70
C TYR A 27 -6.55 10.73 3.99
N ILE A 28 -6.00 11.25 5.10
CA ILE A 28 -6.69 11.31 6.39
C ILE A 28 -8.01 12.09 6.25
N GLU A 29 -7.97 13.29 5.66
CA GLU A 29 -9.17 14.10 5.45
C GLU A 29 -10.22 13.37 4.60
N THR A 30 -9.80 12.71 3.53
CA THR A 30 -10.71 11.98 2.64
C THR A 30 -11.33 10.76 3.35
N ILE A 31 -10.54 10.02 4.14
CA ILE A 31 -11.01 8.83 4.86
C ILE A 31 -12.01 9.23 5.96
N LEU A 32 -11.67 10.24 6.77
CA LEU A 32 -12.54 10.74 7.83
C LEU A 32 -13.80 11.43 7.27
N GLY A 33 -13.66 12.18 6.18
CA GLY A 33 -14.78 12.82 5.48
C GLY A 33 -15.80 11.82 4.93
N ASN A 34 -15.35 10.61 4.60
CA ASN A 34 -16.21 9.49 4.20
C ASN A 34 -16.69 8.63 5.37
N ASN A 35 -16.46 9.06 6.62
CA ASN A 35 -16.85 8.37 7.85
C ASN A 35 -16.27 6.94 7.97
N HIS A 36 -15.03 6.77 7.53
CA HIS A 36 -14.28 5.51 7.70
C HIS A 36 -13.27 5.63 8.84
N GLY A 37 -13.00 4.51 9.51
CA GLY A 37 -11.90 4.41 10.46
C GLY A 37 -10.54 4.38 9.74
N ILE A 38 -9.50 4.86 10.43
CA ILE A 38 -8.12 4.87 9.90
C ILE A 38 -7.15 4.32 10.94
N ILE A 39 -6.19 3.53 10.46
CA ILE A 39 -4.97 3.18 11.17
C ILE A 39 -3.83 3.71 10.31
N ASP A 40 -3.18 4.78 10.77
CA ASP A 40 -2.01 5.34 10.11
C ASP A 40 -0.74 4.83 10.81
N VAL A 41 0.19 4.27 10.02
CA VAL A 41 1.41 3.63 10.52
C VAL A 41 2.60 4.28 9.84
N ASP A 42 3.32 5.12 10.59
CA ASP A 42 4.57 5.70 10.11
C ASP A 42 5.73 4.70 10.22
N VAL A 43 6.58 4.69 9.20
CA VAL A 43 7.74 3.81 9.11
C VAL A 43 8.99 4.68 9.21
N PRO A 44 9.62 4.78 10.40
CA PRO A 44 10.75 5.68 10.57
C PRO A 44 11.89 5.34 9.61
N PRO A 45 12.62 6.36 9.12
CA PRO A 45 13.82 6.14 8.33
C PRO A 45 14.86 5.43 9.20
N VAL A 46 15.56 4.50 8.59
CA VAL A 46 16.55 3.70 9.27
C VAL A 46 17.81 4.52 9.43
N VAL A 47 18.21 4.77 10.67
CA VAL A 47 19.47 5.44 11.00
C VAL A 47 20.34 4.43 11.75
N ASN A 48 21.39 3.94 11.09
CA ASN A 48 22.47 3.10 11.66
C ASN A 48 22.06 1.73 12.24
N GLN A 49 21.31 0.89 11.50
CA GLN A 49 20.94 -0.47 11.97
C GLN A 49 21.07 -1.57 10.89
N PRO A 50 21.23 -2.86 11.30
CA PRO A 50 21.52 -3.97 10.38
C PRO A 50 20.29 -4.42 9.56
N LYS A 51 20.56 -5.04 8.40
CA LYS A 51 19.67 -5.39 7.27
C LYS A 51 18.33 -6.13 7.53
N ASN A 52 17.93 -6.44 8.77
CA ASN A 52 16.74 -7.27 9.07
C ASN A 52 15.42 -6.47 9.28
N GLU A 53 15.39 -5.17 9.01
CA GLU A 53 14.33 -4.20 9.36
C GLU A 53 12.92 -4.43 8.77
N ASN A 54 12.78 -5.19 7.69
CA ASN A 54 11.42 -5.49 7.18
C ASN A 54 10.64 -6.39 8.15
N GLN A 55 11.35 -7.12 9.01
CA GLN A 55 10.76 -8.01 10.01
C GLN A 55 10.05 -7.20 11.10
N ASP A 56 10.66 -6.13 11.60
CA ASP A 56 10.08 -5.32 12.69
C ASP A 56 8.79 -4.63 12.26
N LEU A 57 8.75 -4.06 11.06
CA LEU A 57 7.52 -3.47 10.53
C LEU A 57 6.45 -4.53 10.23
N LYS A 58 6.85 -5.71 9.74
CA LYS A 58 5.91 -6.83 9.54
C LYS A 58 5.26 -7.23 10.86
N ASP A 59 6.07 -7.41 11.91
CA ASP A 59 5.60 -7.86 13.22
C ASP A 59 4.73 -6.79 13.90
N LEU A 60 5.02 -5.51 13.70
CA LEU A 60 4.14 -4.40 14.10
C LEU A 60 2.78 -4.47 13.38
N LEU A 61 2.77 -4.67 12.05
CA LEU A 61 1.53 -4.77 11.29
C LEU A 61 0.70 -5.99 11.69
N ILE A 62 1.34 -7.11 12.03
CA ILE A 62 0.69 -8.29 12.60
C ILE A 62 0.06 -7.96 13.95
N PHE A 63 0.80 -7.30 14.84
CA PHE A 63 0.26 -6.89 16.13
C PHE A 63 -0.95 -5.97 15.98
N LEU A 64 -0.89 -4.97 15.10
CA LEU A 64 -2.01 -4.07 14.85
C LEU A 64 -3.21 -4.78 14.23
N TRP A 65 -2.97 -5.73 13.32
CA TRP A 65 -4.03 -6.57 12.77
C TRP A 65 -4.74 -7.36 13.87
N ASP A 66 -3.99 -8.10 14.68
CA ASP A 66 -4.54 -8.96 15.72
C ASP A 66 -5.21 -8.15 16.84
N SER A 67 -4.65 -7.01 17.23
CA SER A 67 -5.14 -6.22 18.37
C SER A 67 -6.26 -5.24 18.03
N LEU A 68 -6.30 -4.71 16.80
CA LEU A 68 -7.27 -3.69 16.40
C LEU A 68 -8.28 -4.25 15.41
N ILE A 69 -7.84 -4.91 14.33
CA ILE A 69 -8.73 -5.36 13.27
C ILE A 69 -9.53 -6.59 13.71
N GLU A 70 -8.88 -7.63 14.23
CA GLU A 70 -9.60 -8.81 14.71
C GLU A 70 -10.51 -8.47 15.91
N ALA A 71 -10.08 -7.57 16.79
CA ALA A 71 -10.86 -7.15 17.95
C ALA A 71 -12.11 -6.34 17.58
N THR A 72 -12.02 -5.46 16.58
CA THR A 72 -13.16 -4.64 16.12
C THR A 72 -14.03 -5.31 15.06
N ASN A 73 -13.51 -6.37 14.43
CA ASN A 73 -14.16 -7.18 13.40
C ASN A 73 -14.88 -6.35 12.31
N PRO A 74 -14.16 -5.47 11.60
CA PRO A 74 -14.75 -4.65 10.55
C PRO A 74 -15.19 -5.51 9.36
N LYS A 75 -16.31 -5.12 8.73
CA LYS A 75 -16.87 -5.86 7.59
C LYS A 75 -16.07 -5.71 6.28
N LYS A 76 -15.34 -4.61 6.13
CA LYS A 76 -14.55 -4.29 4.94
C LYS A 76 -13.29 -3.56 5.38
N VAL A 77 -12.14 -4.11 5.01
CA VAL A 77 -10.82 -3.51 5.26
C VAL A 77 -10.16 -3.18 3.93
N ILE A 78 -9.49 -2.03 3.88
CA ILE A 78 -8.67 -1.63 2.75
C ILE A 78 -7.24 -1.46 3.25
N LEU A 79 -6.29 -2.07 2.56
CA LEU A 79 -4.87 -1.94 2.86
C LEU A 79 -4.22 -1.01 1.84
N ILE A 80 -3.48 0.00 2.31
CA ILE A 80 -2.71 0.91 1.45
C ILE A 80 -1.25 0.86 1.88
N GLY A 81 -0.39 0.42 0.96
CA GLY A 81 1.06 0.37 1.13
C GLY A 81 1.75 1.40 0.26
N ALA A 82 2.70 2.13 0.84
CA ALA A 82 3.58 3.02 0.11
C ALA A 82 5.05 2.73 0.43
N GLY A 83 5.90 2.80 -0.60
CA GLY A 83 7.35 2.60 -0.48
C GLY A 83 7.70 1.28 0.18
N ARG A 84 8.48 1.35 1.28
CA ARG A 84 8.94 0.17 2.04
C ARG A 84 7.79 -0.56 2.74
N GLY A 85 6.70 0.14 3.06
CA GLY A 85 5.52 -0.45 3.70
C GLY A 85 4.85 -1.55 2.86
N CYS A 86 4.98 -1.50 1.54
CA CYS A 86 4.45 -2.51 0.63
C CYS A 86 4.97 -3.93 0.94
N ARG A 87 6.27 -4.05 1.23
CA ARG A 87 6.89 -5.34 1.53
C ARG A 87 6.41 -5.91 2.86
N SER A 88 6.29 -5.06 3.88
CA SER A 88 5.79 -5.50 5.19
C SER A 88 4.30 -5.83 5.16
N LEU A 89 3.49 -5.12 4.38
CA LEU A 89 2.10 -5.50 4.12
C LEU A 89 1.99 -6.86 3.42
N ALA A 90 2.83 -7.15 2.42
CA ALA A 90 2.88 -8.49 1.84
C ALA A 90 3.29 -9.55 2.88
N GLY A 91 4.19 -9.21 3.80
CA GLY A 91 4.52 -10.04 4.96
C GLY A 91 3.31 -10.31 5.86
N LEU A 92 2.57 -9.27 6.24
CA LEU A 92 1.32 -9.41 6.99
C LEU A 92 0.32 -10.33 6.26
N ILE A 93 0.14 -10.13 4.95
CA ILE A 93 -0.76 -10.94 4.11
C ILE A 93 -0.38 -12.42 4.14
N ASN A 94 0.92 -12.75 4.15
CA ASN A 94 1.36 -14.13 4.25
C ASN A 94 1.11 -14.77 5.63
N GLU A 95 1.22 -13.98 6.69
CA GLU A 95 1.17 -14.46 8.09
C GLU A 95 -0.26 -14.51 8.65
N ARG A 96 -1.18 -13.74 8.05
CA ARG A 96 -2.60 -13.64 8.42
C ARG A 96 -3.52 -13.83 7.22
N ASP A 97 -3.11 -14.71 6.30
CA ASP A 97 -3.76 -14.95 5.02
C ASP A 97 -5.26 -15.21 5.13
N TYR A 98 -5.70 -16.11 6.00
CA TYR A 98 -7.10 -16.50 6.13
C TYR A 98 -7.98 -15.31 6.53
N SER A 99 -7.61 -14.60 7.60
CA SER A 99 -8.37 -13.44 8.09
C SER A 99 -8.31 -12.25 7.12
N ILE A 100 -7.19 -12.08 6.43
CA ILE A 100 -7.05 -11.05 5.40
C ILE A 100 -7.93 -11.36 4.20
N MET A 101 -7.92 -12.59 3.71
CA MET A 101 -8.74 -13.01 2.58
C MET A 101 -10.24 -12.88 2.89
N GLU A 102 -10.62 -13.03 4.16
CA GLU A 102 -11.98 -12.83 4.65
C GLU A 102 -12.40 -11.34 4.71
N LYS A 103 -11.53 -10.46 5.23
CA LYS A 103 -11.90 -9.08 5.61
C LYS A 103 -11.47 -8.00 4.61
N VAL A 104 -10.39 -8.23 3.85
CA VAL A 104 -9.79 -7.23 2.96
C VAL A 104 -10.44 -7.24 1.59
N VAL A 105 -11.12 -6.13 1.25
CA VAL A 105 -11.81 -5.97 -0.04
C VAL A 105 -10.94 -5.34 -1.12
N CYS A 106 -9.86 -4.66 -0.73
CA CYS A 106 -8.92 -4.02 -1.64
C CYS A 106 -7.57 -3.85 -0.98
N THR A 107 -6.50 -4.11 -1.73
CA THR A 107 -5.14 -3.73 -1.38
C THR A 107 -4.58 -2.83 -2.48
N ILE A 108 -4.01 -1.68 -2.13
CA ILE A 108 -3.32 -0.79 -3.06
C ILE A 108 -1.86 -0.69 -2.61
N MET A 109 -0.93 -0.96 -3.52
CA MET A 109 0.51 -0.95 -3.25
C MET A 109 1.19 0.02 -4.21
N ILE A 110 1.99 0.93 -3.65
CA ILE A 110 2.77 1.92 -4.40
C ILE A 110 4.24 1.76 -3.99
N PRO A 111 4.96 0.77 -4.55
CA PRO A 111 6.34 0.47 -4.12
C PRO A 111 7.33 1.60 -4.41
N GLY A 112 7.03 2.48 -5.36
CA GLY A 112 7.97 3.47 -5.86
C GLY A 112 9.16 2.78 -6.55
N PRO A 113 10.43 3.11 -6.20
CA PRO A 113 11.61 2.45 -6.75
C PRO A 113 11.95 1.10 -6.08
N ASN A 114 11.19 0.69 -5.06
CA ASN A 114 11.47 -0.54 -4.30
C ASN A 114 11.07 -1.80 -5.09
N GLU A 115 11.53 -2.96 -4.64
CA GLU A 115 11.07 -4.24 -5.18
C GLU A 115 9.55 -4.37 -5.10
N VAL A 116 8.96 -4.92 -6.16
CA VAL A 116 7.52 -5.21 -6.18
C VAL A 116 7.19 -6.25 -5.12
N PRO A 117 6.21 -5.98 -4.23
CA PRO A 117 5.83 -6.91 -3.18
C PRO A 117 5.32 -8.22 -3.78
N SER A 118 5.63 -9.34 -3.12
CA SER A 118 5.06 -10.64 -3.48
C SER A 118 4.63 -11.45 -2.27
N VAL A 119 3.60 -12.27 -2.47
CA VAL A 119 3.09 -13.22 -1.48
C VAL A 119 3.54 -14.65 -1.78
N SER A 120 3.20 -15.59 -0.91
CA SER A 120 3.42 -17.02 -1.12
C SER A 120 2.76 -17.50 -2.41
N LYS A 121 3.38 -18.46 -3.09
CA LYS A 121 2.89 -19.07 -4.34
C LYS A 121 1.74 -20.05 -4.12
N ARG A 122 1.24 -20.18 -2.89
CA ARG A 122 0.06 -21.02 -2.59
C ARG A 122 -1.10 -20.56 -3.46
N THR A 123 -1.77 -21.49 -4.14
CA THR A 123 -2.68 -21.18 -5.24
C THR A 123 -3.85 -20.30 -4.82
N ASP A 124 -4.45 -20.57 -3.67
CA ASP A 124 -5.54 -19.79 -3.06
C ASP A 124 -5.11 -18.36 -2.76
N LEU A 125 -3.98 -18.18 -2.05
CA LEU A 125 -3.49 -16.86 -1.66
C LEU A 125 -3.03 -16.04 -2.86
N SER A 126 -2.25 -16.63 -3.77
CA SER A 126 -1.76 -15.92 -4.96
C SER A 126 -2.89 -15.56 -5.92
N THR A 127 -3.94 -16.39 -6.03
CA THR A 127 -5.13 -16.06 -6.84
C THR A 127 -5.92 -14.92 -6.20
N TRP A 128 -6.17 -14.98 -4.89
CA TRP A 128 -6.79 -13.88 -4.17
C TRP A 128 -5.98 -12.58 -4.29
N TYR A 129 -4.67 -12.66 -4.11
CA TYR A 129 -3.79 -11.50 -4.18
C TYR A 129 -3.78 -10.88 -5.58
N GLN A 130 -3.80 -11.71 -6.64
CA GLN A 130 -3.97 -11.22 -8.01
C GLN A 130 -5.25 -10.39 -8.18
N SER A 131 -6.36 -10.85 -7.63
CA SER A 131 -7.68 -10.21 -7.76
C SER A 131 -7.87 -8.99 -6.84
N ASN A 132 -7.25 -9.00 -5.65
CA ASN A 132 -7.52 -8.01 -4.61
C ASN A 132 -6.40 -6.94 -4.49
N ALA A 133 -5.18 -7.22 -4.95
CA ALA A 133 -4.06 -6.28 -4.83
C ALA A 133 -3.78 -5.55 -6.15
N ASN A 134 -3.86 -4.22 -6.10
CA ASN A 134 -3.53 -3.31 -7.18
C ASN A 134 -2.15 -2.71 -6.90
N VAL A 135 -1.15 -3.08 -7.70
CA VAL A 135 0.22 -2.58 -7.59
C VAL A 135 0.47 -1.53 -8.66
N LEU A 136 0.63 -0.29 -8.24
CA LEU A 136 0.78 0.86 -9.13
C LEU A 136 2.27 1.17 -9.30
N LEU A 137 2.77 1.09 -10.53
CA LEU A 137 4.19 1.23 -10.85
C LEU A 137 4.42 2.28 -11.93
N PRO A 138 5.51 3.08 -11.83
CA PRO A 138 5.97 3.91 -12.93
C PRO A 138 6.19 3.12 -14.21
N ALA A 139 5.98 3.75 -15.37
CA ALA A 139 6.22 3.13 -16.66
C ALA A 139 7.68 2.72 -16.90
N ASN A 140 8.62 3.46 -16.30
CA ASN A 140 10.05 3.16 -16.34
C ASN A 140 10.53 2.18 -15.25
N HIS A 141 9.62 1.56 -14.49
CA HIS A 141 10.02 0.66 -13.41
C HIS A 141 10.67 -0.64 -13.96
N PRO A 142 11.84 -1.10 -13.47
CA PRO A 142 12.57 -2.24 -14.02
C PRO A 142 11.83 -3.58 -13.88
N PHE A 143 10.77 -3.63 -13.08
CA PHE A 143 9.93 -4.82 -12.94
C PHE A 143 9.23 -5.22 -14.24
N TRP A 144 9.03 -4.30 -15.19
CA TRP A 144 8.42 -4.62 -16.48
C TRP A 144 9.26 -5.57 -17.34
N GLU A 145 10.55 -5.70 -17.06
CA GLU A 145 11.44 -6.67 -17.72
C GLU A 145 11.28 -8.09 -17.14
N LYS A 146 10.60 -8.21 -15.98
CA LYS A 146 10.36 -9.48 -15.29
C LYS A 146 9.01 -10.06 -15.69
N LYS A 147 8.92 -11.39 -15.68
CA LYS A 147 7.63 -12.08 -15.85
C LYS A 147 6.73 -11.81 -14.64
N ILE A 148 5.63 -11.10 -14.87
CA ILE A 148 4.57 -10.87 -13.88
C ILE A 148 3.86 -12.20 -13.59
N LYS A 149 3.54 -12.43 -12.32
CA LYS A 149 2.91 -13.66 -11.82
C LYS A 149 1.86 -13.29 -10.78
N ARG A 150 0.99 -14.25 -10.44
CA ARG A 150 -0.12 -14.05 -9.50
C ARG A 150 0.33 -13.55 -8.14
N GLU A 151 1.49 -14.02 -7.66
CA GLU A 151 2.05 -13.59 -6.38
C GLU A 151 2.40 -12.10 -6.31
N HIS A 152 2.40 -11.37 -7.44
CA HIS A 152 2.69 -9.93 -7.49
C HIS A 152 1.44 -9.04 -7.50
N GLY A 153 0.24 -9.61 -7.50
CA GLY A 153 -0.98 -8.82 -7.66
C GLY A 153 -1.21 -8.36 -9.10
N THR A 154 -2.21 -7.50 -9.29
CA THR A 154 -2.46 -6.82 -10.56
C THR A 154 -1.54 -5.60 -10.67
N CYS A 155 -0.53 -5.67 -11.53
CA CYS A 155 0.42 -4.59 -11.75
C CYS A 155 -0.04 -3.64 -12.86
N SER A 156 -0.23 -2.36 -12.53
CA SER A 156 -0.65 -1.32 -13.47
C SER A 156 0.49 -0.37 -13.78
N LYS A 157 0.64 -0.06 -15.07
CA LYS A 157 1.63 0.89 -15.58
C LYS A 157 1.05 2.30 -15.59
N ILE A 158 1.71 3.23 -14.91
CA ILE A 158 1.31 4.64 -14.84
C ILE A 158 2.44 5.51 -15.38
N GLU A 159 2.22 6.12 -16.55
CA GLU A 159 3.22 6.93 -17.26
C GLU A 159 3.62 8.17 -16.46
N ASP A 160 2.66 8.80 -15.80
CA ASP A 160 2.86 10.08 -15.10
C ASP A 160 3.67 9.94 -13.80
N LEU A 161 3.92 8.72 -13.30
CA LEU A 161 4.72 8.51 -12.07
C LEU A 161 6.24 8.49 -12.29
N ASN A 162 6.70 8.57 -13.54
CA ASN A 162 8.12 8.46 -13.87
C ASN A 162 8.96 9.50 -13.10
N ASN A 163 9.99 9.04 -12.40
CA ASN A 163 10.93 9.86 -11.62
C ASN A 163 10.31 10.65 -10.45
N MET A 164 9.07 10.36 -10.05
CA MET A 164 8.46 10.98 -8.88
C MET A 164 8.95 10.32 -7.58
N PRO A 165 9.21 11.08 -6.50
CA PRO A 165 9.25 10.55 -5.15
C PRO A 165 7.92 9.88 -4.77
N VAL A 166 7.94 8.90 -3.88
CA VAL A 166 6.72 8.17 -3.44
C VAL A 166 5.64 9.12 -2.91
N GLN A 167 6.02 10.22 -2.26
CA GLN A 167 5.08 11.22 -1.76
C GLN A 167 4.34 11.92 -2.90
N ASP A 168 5.05 12.31 -3.96
CA ASP A 168 4.43 12.96 -5.11
C ASP A 168 3.55 11.97 -5.89
N MET A 169 3.94 10.68 -5.93
CA MET A 169 3.07 9.62 -6.45
C MET A 169 1.76 9.51 -5.67
N LEU A 170 1.80 9.57 -4.34
CA LEU A 170 0.60 9.53 -3.50
C LEU A 170 -0.31 10.73 -3.76
N VAL A 171 0.24 11.95 -3.89
CA VAL A 171 -0.57 13.13 -4.25
C VAL A 171 -1.24 12.93 -5.61
N HIS A 172 -0.47 12.49 -6.61
CA HIS A 172 -0.95 12.33 -7.98
C HIS A 172 -2.05 11.25 -8.07
N LEU A 173 -1.87 10.13 -7.37
CA LEU A 173 -2.79 8.98 -7.43
C LEU A 173 -4.03 9.13 -6.54
N HIS A 174 -4.07 10.12 -5.65
CA HIS A 174 -5.10 10.25 -4.62
C HIS A 174 -6.53 10.13 -5.17
N ASN A 175 -6.88 10.94 -6.16
CA ASN A 175 -8.26 11.01 -6.66
C ASN A 175 -8.69 9.72 -7.35
N ASP A 176 -7.81 9.13 -8.15
CA ASP A 176 -8.08 7.88 -8.86
C ASP A 176 -8.17 6.70 -7.89
N MET A 177 -7.28 6.66 -6.89
CA MET A 177 -7.33 5.66 -5.82
C MET A 177 -8.65 5.71 -5.06
N PHE A 178 -9.08 6.89 -4.60
CA PHE A 178 -10.33 7.00 -3.85
C PHE A 178 -11.56 6.77 -4.72
N SER A 179 -11.52 7.14 -6.00
CA SER A 179 -12.57 6.77 -6.96
C SER A 179 -12.69 5.25 -7.08
N HIS A 180 -11.57 4.54 -7.23
CA HIS A 180 -11.54 3.07 -7.28
C HIS A 180 -12.00 2.41 -5.98
N ILE A 181 -11.50 2.90 -4.83
CA ILE A 181 -11.91 2.44 -3.50
C ILE A 181 -13.44 2.57 -3.34
N ASN A 182 -14.00 3.73 -3.69
CA ASN A 182 -15.44 3.96 -3.57
C ASN A 182 -16.25 3.01 -4.47
N GLN A 183 -15.77 2.74 -5.68
CA GLN A 183 -16.39 1.75 -6.56
C GLN A 183 -16.41 0.36 -5.91
N ILE A 184 -15.30 -0.09 -5.31
CA ILE A 184 -15.22 -1.38 -4.61
C ILE A 184 -16.16 -1.43 -3.40
N LEU A 185 -16.22 -0.34 -2.63
CA LEU A 185 -17.06 -0.25 -1.44
C LEU A 185 -18.56 -0.32 -1.80
N VAL A 186 -18.98 0.27 -2.92
CA VAL A 186 -20.36 0.22 -3.42
C VAL A 186 -20.70 -1.14 -4.04
N SER A 187 -19.80 -1.70 -4.86
CA SER A 187 -20.05 -2.93 -5.63
C SER A 187 -19.99 -4.23 -4.81
N GLY A 188 -19.48 -4.19 -3.57
CA GLY A 188 -19.50 -5.35 -2.66
C GLY A 188 -18.25 -6.24 -2.71
N GLY A 189 -17.12 -5.74 -3.22
CA GLY A 189 -15.89 -6.52 -3.38
C GLY A 189 -15.76 -7.14 -4.78
N PRO A 190 -14.64 -7.82 -5.10
CA PRO A 190 -14.42 -8.35 -6.44
C PRO A 190 -15.51 -9.37 -6.79
N VAL A 191 -16.08 -9.23 -7.99
CA VAL A 191 -17.01 -10.18 -8.58
C VAL A 191 -16.27 -11.50 -8.75
N ASN A 192 -16.56 -12.48 -7.90
CA ASN A 192 -16.14 -13.86 -8.14
C ASN A 192 -16.83 -14.34 -9.43
N SER A 193 -16.10 -14.33 -10.53
CA SER A 193 -16.49 -14.95 -11.80
C SER A 193 -16.39 -16.47 -11.69
N SER A 194 -17.22 -17.07 -10.85
CA SER A 194 -17.33 -18.52 -10.68
C SER A 194 -18.78 -18.92 -10.46
N ASN A 195 -19.66 -18.47 -11.37
CA ASN A 195 -21.04 -18.99 -11.52
C ASN A 195 -21.55 -18.84 -12.96
N GLU A 196 -20.77 -19.25 -13.95
CA GLU A 196 -21.28 -19.58 -15.28
C GLU A 196 -20.52 -20.82 -15.78
N GLU A 197 -21.11 -22.00 -15.52
CA GLU A 197 -20.98 -23.27 -16.27
C GLU A 197 -21.51 -24.42 -15.41
N ARG A 198 -22.79 -24.32 -15.02
CA ARG A 198 -23.63 -25.48 -14.69
C ARG A 198 -25.03 -25.17 -15.16
N ASN A 199 -25.22 -25.25 -16.47
CA ASN A 199 -26.46 -25.61 -17.14
C ASN A 199 -26.22 -25.57 -18.65
N ASN A 200 -25.79 -26.71 -19.19
CA ASN A 200 -26.23 -27.28 -20.47
C ASN A 200 -25.69 -28.71 -20.58
#